data_AF-A0A535I9H2-F1
#
_entry.id   AF-A0A535I9H2-F1
#
_cell.length_a   1.000
_cell.length_b   1.000
_cell.length_c   1.000
_cell.angle_alpha   90.00
_cell.angle_beta   90.00
_cell.angle_gamma   90.00
#
_symmetry.space_group_name_H-M   'P 1'
#
loop_
_entity.id
_entity.type
_entity.pdbx_description
1 polymer ?
#
loop_
_entity_poly.entity_id
_entity_poly.type
_entity_poly.pdbx_seq_one_letter_code
_entity_poly.pdbx_strand_id
1 'polypeptide(L)'
;ADAVLLIAEALSDDELRRFAARARELNMGALVEAHEPVAFGRAVACGALVVGANARDLRHPTNIDPGRARQLHTFVREDQIFVAESGIASVDDARLLPSRVDAVLVGTALMRTDDPAPLIRALTSVRRTGAHRVTRVTVR
;
A
#
# COMPACT_ATOMS: atom_id res chain seq x y z
N ALA A 1 -10.73 -3.93 14.90
CA ALA A 1 -9.81 -3.89 13.75
C ALA A 1 -8.80 -2.79 14.02
N ASP A 2 -7.54 -2.98 13.61
CA ASP A 2 -6.47 -1.99 13.84
C ASP A 2 -6.26 -1.04 12.66
N ALA A 3 -6.84 -1.39 11.50
CA ALA A 3 -6.82 -0.57 10.30
C ALA A 3 -8.08 -0.75 9.45
N VAL A 4 -8.36 0.22 8.59
CA VAL A 4 -9.37 0.17 7.51
C VAL A 4 -8.72 0.38 6.15
N LEU A 5 -9.33 -0.21 5.11
CA LEU A 5 -9.01 0.07 3.71
C LEU A 5 -9.96 1.13 3.16
N LEU A 6 -9.43 2.17 2.55
CA LEU A 6 -10.19 3.18 1.82
C LEU A 6 -9.71 3.18 0.36
N ILE A 7 -10.65 3.06 -0.59
CA ILE A 7 -10.32 2.94 -2.01
C ILE A 7 -10.62 4.28 -2.68
N ALA A 8 -9.58 4.96 -3.17
CA ALA A 8 -9.71 6.32 -3.70
C ALA A 8 -10.58 6.38 -4.97
N GLU A 9 -10.59 5.35 -5.81
CA GLU A 9 -11.50 5.26 -6.95
C GLU A 9 -12.99 5.18 -6.55
N ALA A 10 -13.29 4.66 -5.36
CA ALA A 10 -14.66 4.41 -4.91
C ALA A 10 -15.24 5.56 -4.07
N LEU A 11 -14.41 6.51 -3.64
CA LEU A 11 -14.77 7.56 -2.69
C LEU A 11 -14.50 8.94 -3.28
N SER A 12 -15.34 9.91 -2.94
CA SER A 12 -15.08 11.33 -3.18
C SER A 12 -13.94 11.86 -2.29
N ASP A 13 -13.43 13.06 -2.60
CA ASP A 13 -12.37 13.70 -1.79
C ASP A 13 -12.81 13.94 -0.35
N ASP A 14 -14.06 14.37 -0.18
CA ASP A 14 -14.62 14.66 1.13
C ASP A 14 -14.83 13.38 1.95
N GLU A 15 -15.25 12.29 1.29
CA GLU A 15 -15.35 10.98 1.93
C GLU A 15 -13.99 10.45 2.36
N LEU A 16 -12.96 10.55 1.50
CA LEU A 16 -11.60 10.14 1.84
C LEU A 16 -11.10 10.87 3.09
N ARG A 17 -11.18 12.20 3.11
CA ARG A 17 -10.74 13.01 4.26
C ARG A 17 -11.54 12.67 5.52
N ARG A 18 -12.88 12.57 5.40
CA ARG A 18 -13.76 12.27 6.53
C ARG A 18 -13.50 10.88 7.10
N PHE A 19 -13.36 9.86 6.25
CA PHE A 19 -13.15 8.49 6.70
C PHE A 19 -11.74 8.27 7.23
N ALA A 20 -10.71 8.89 6.64
CA ALA A 20 -9.35 8.86 7.19
C ALA A 20 -9.29 9.56 8.56
N ALA A 21 -9.94 10.72 8.71
CA ALA A 21 -10.06 11.40 10.00
C ALA A 21 -10.80 10.54 11.02
N ARG A 22 -11.91 9.90 10.61
CA ARG A 22 -12.70 9.04 11.50
C ARG A 22 -11.94 7.79 11.94
N ALA A 23 -11.18 7.16 11.05
CA ALA A 23 -10.31 6.04 11.41
C ALA A 23 -9.30 6.45 12.49
N ARG A 24 -8.69 7.64 12.33
CA ARG A 24 -7.77 8.20 13.32
C ARG A 24 -8.43 8.48 14.67
N GLU A 25 -9.64 9.05 14.69
CA GLU A 25 -10.41 9.26 15.93
C GLU A 25 -10.76 7.95 16.64
N LEU A 26 -10.95 6.87 15.88
CA LEU A 26 -11.23 5.53 16.38
C LEU A 26 -9.94 4.75 16.68
N ASN A 27 -8.79 5.41 16.65
CA ASN A 27 -7.51 4.79 16.93
C ASN A 27 -7.16 3.63 15.97
N MET A 28 -7.55 3.77 14.70
CA MET A 28 -7.25 2.83 13.61
C MET A 28 -6.38 3.49 12.54
N GLY A 29 -5.51 2.70 11.90
CA GLY A 29 -4.82 3.11 10.67
C GLY A 29 -5.77 3.17 9.47
N ALA A 30 -5.53 4.08 8.53
CA ALA A 30 -6.18 4.07 7.22
C ALA A 30 -5.12 3.80 6.14
N LEU A 31 -5.26 2.66 5.44
CA LEU A 31 -4.58 2.42 4.18
C LEU A 31 -5.47 3.00 3.08
N VAL A 32 -5.00 4.05 2.43
CA VAL A 32 -5.72 4.65 1.29
C VAL A 32 -5.06 4.18 0.01
N GLU A 33 -5.72 3.27 -0.70
CA GLU A 33 -5.20 2.70 -1.93
C GLU A 33 -5.79 3.38 -3.17
N ALA A 34 -5.00 3.36 -4.25
CA ALA A 34 -5.48 3.67 -5.58
C ALA A 34 -4.69 2.89 -6.64
N HIS A 35 -5.35 2.61 -7.75
CA HIS A 35 -4.72 2.17 -8.99
C HIS A 35 -4.29 3.38 -9.81
N GLU A 36 -5.19 4.28 -10.19
CA GLU A 36 -4.91 5.32 -11.21
C GLU A 36 -4.15 6.55 -10.65
N PRO A 37 -3.26 7.19 -11.43
CA PRO A 37 -2.47 8.35 -10.95
C PRO A 37 -3.31 9.50 -10.38
N VAL A 38 -4.46 9.80 -10.99
CA VAL A 38 -5.37 10.84 -10.50
C VAL A 38 -5.96 10.46 -9.14
N ALA A 39 -6.42 9.23 -8.99
CA ALA A 39 -6.94 8.71 -7.72
C ALA A 39 -5.83 8.63 -6.65
N PHE A 40 -4.62 8.23 -7.04
CA PHE A 40 -3.48 8.16 -6.14
C PHE A 40 -3.06 9.55 -5.63
N GLY A 41 -3.09 10.58 -6.48
CA GLY A 41 -2.87 11.97 -6.03
C GLY A 41 -3.87 12.40 -4.96
N ARG A 42 -5.14 11.99 -5.08
CA ARG A 42 -6.18 12.23 -4.07
C ARG A 42 -5.90 11.45 -2.78
N ALA A 43 -5.47 10.20 -2.89
CA ALA A 43 -5.04 9.37 -1.74
C ALA A 43 -3.88 10.03 -0.97
N VAL A 44 -2.87 10.52 -1.68
CA VAL A 44 -1.74 11.24 -1.08
C VAL A 44 -2.17 12.51 -0.36
N ALA A 45 -3.13 13.26 -0.93
CA ALA A 45 -3.59 14.54 -0.42
C ALA A 45 -4.66 14.46 0.69
N CYS A 46 -5.24 13.28 0.95
CA CYS A 46 -6.38 13.15 1.88
C CYS A 46 -5.98 13.17 3.38
N GLY A 47 -4.68 13.26 3.69
CA GLY A 47 -4.16 13.31 5.05
C GLY A 47 -3.89 11.93 5.68
N ALA A 48 -3.98 10.84 4.92
CA ALA A 48 -3.61 9.51 5.37
C ALA A 48 -2.08 9.35 5.53
N LEU A 49 -1.69 8.60 6.55
CA LEU A 49 -0.29 8.24 6.80
C LEU A 49 0.18 7.10 5.88
N VAL A 50 -0.72 6.15 5.56
CA VAL A 50 -0.40 4.97 4.75
C VAL A 50 -1.13 5.08 3.43
N VAL A 51 -0.38 5.05 2.33
CA VAL A 51 -0.92 5.08 0.97
C VAL A 51 -0.49 3.86 0.18
N GLY A 52 -1.40 3.33 -0.62
CA GLY A 52 -1.26 2.08 -1.34
C GLY A 52 -1.30 2.26 -2.85
N ALA A 53 -0.29 1.77 -3.57
CA ALA A 53 -0.37 1.63 -5.03
C ALA A 53 -0.85 0.22 -5.35
N ASN A 54 -2.11 0.11 -5.77
CA ASN A 54 -2.70 -1.17 -6.16
C ASN A 54 -2.38 -1.47 -7.62
N ALA A 55 -1.55 -2.48 -7.88
CA ALA A 55 -1.22 -2.90 -9.25
C ALA A 55 -2.44 -3.48 -10.00
N ARG A 56 -3.52 -3.86 -9.32
CA ARG A 56 -4.72 -4.44 -9.94
C ARG A 56 -5.77 -3.36 -10.22
N ASP A 57 -6.26 -3.29 -11.45
CA ASP A 57 -7.45 -2.48 -11.75
C ASP A 57 -8.69 -3.20 -11.19
N LEU A 58 -9.36 -2.61 -10.20
CA LEU A 58 -10.54 -3.20 -9.58
C LEU A 58 -11.75 -3.27 -10.53
N ARG A 59 -11.78 -2.49 -11.61
CA ARG A 59 -12.81 -2.60 -12.67
C ARG A 59 -12.54 -3.78 -13.60
N HIS A 60 -11.27 -4.18 -13.73
CA HIS A 60 -10.83 -5.32 -14.54
C HIS A 60 -9.85 -6.18 -13.75
N PRO A 61 -10.32 -6.96 -12.76
CA PRO A 61 -9.45 -7.58 -11.76
C PRO A 61 -8.39 -8.53 -12.31
N THR A 62 -8.54 -9.03 -13.54
CA THR A 62 -7.52 -9.86 -14.20
C THR A 62 -6.32 -9.06 -14.70
N ASN A 63 -6.45 -7.74 -14.83
CA ASN A 63 -5.39 -6.83 -15.24
C ASN A 63 -4.52 -6.44 -14.03
N ILE A 64 -3.23 -6.72 -14.12
CA ILE A 64 -2.22 -6.35 -13.12
C ILE A 64 -1.10 -5.61 -13.85
N ASP A 65 -0.74 -4.44 -13.36
CA ASP A 65 0.39 -3.64 -13.80
C ASP A 65 1.51 -3.67 -12.74
N PRO A 66 2.52 -4.56 -12.85
CA PRO A 66 3.63 -4.63 -11.91
C PRO A 66 4.46 -3.34 -11.85
N GLY A 67 4.35 -2.47 -12.86
CA GLY A 67 4.99 -1.16 -12.92
C GLY A 67 4.28 -0.08 -12.10
N ARG A 68 3.10 -0.36 -11.53
CA ARG A 68 2.25 0.68 -10.93
C ARG A 68 2.94 1.42 -9.78
N ALA A 69 3.55 0.69 -8.84
CA ALA A 69 4.28 1.31 -7.75
C ALA A 69 5.44 2.20 -8.25
N ARG A 70 6.10 1.80 -9.35
CA ARG A 70 7.18 2.59 -9.98
C ARG A 70 6.67 3.87 -10.63
N GLN A 71 5.48 3.86 -11.23
CA GLN A 71 4.86 5.05 -11.79
C GLN A 71 4.44 6.05 -10.70
N LEU A 72 3.99 5.55 -9.54
CA LEU A 72 3.35 6.38 -8.51
C LEU A 72 4.28 6.82 -7.37
N HIS A 73 5.45 6.20 -7.19
CA HIS A 73 6.31 6.47 -6.02
C HIS A 73 6.75 7.93 -5.85
N THR A 74 6.79 8.73 -6.93
CA THR A 74 7.17 10.14 -6.89
C THR A 74 6.09 11.05 -6.32
N PHE A 75 4.83 10.61 -6.26
CA PHE A 75 3.73 11.36 -5.68
C PHE A 75 3.77 11.32 -4.14
N VAL A 76 4.34 10.28 -3.56
CA VAL A 76 4.27 10.02 -2.11
C VAL A 76 5.10 11.06 -1.35
N ARG A 77 4.56 11.59 -0.25
CA ARG A 77 5.23 12.56 0.63
C ARG A 77 6.15 11.87 1.63
N GLU A 78 7.28 12.49 2.00
CA GLU A 78 8.32 11.86 2.84
C GLU A 78 7.80 11.37 4.21
N ASP A 79 6.72 11.96 4.71
CA ASP A 79 6.05 11.61 5.96
C ASP A 79 5.08 10.42 5.84
N GLN A 80 4.88 9.86 4.65
CA GLN A 80 3.94 8.77 4.39
C GLN A 80 4.64 7.42 4.20
N ILE A 81 3.96 6.36 4.62
CA ILE A 81 4.33 4.97 4.39
C ILE A 81 3.73 4.54 3.05
N PHE A 82 4.58 4.14 2.11
CA PHE A 82 4.16 3.67 0.80
C PHE A 82 4.08 2.14 0.73
N VAL A 83 2.90 1.62 0.41
CA VAL A 83 2.63 0.19 0.26
C VAL A 83 2.47 -0.14 -1.23
N ALA A 84 3.22 -1.12 -1.72
CA ALA A 84 2.96 -1.72 -3.03
C ALA A 84 2.07 -2.96 -2.89
N GLU A 85 1.02 -3.04 -3.70
CA GLU A 85 -0.01 -4.07 -3.57
C GLU A 85 -0.27 -4.77 -4.90
N SER A 86 -0.65 -6.05 -4.82
CA SER A 86 -0.84 -6.93 -5.99
C SER A 86 0.44 -7.15 -6.83
N GLY A 87 0.49 -8.25 -7.58
CA GLY A 87 1.59 -8.53 -8.51
C GLY A 87 2.94 -8.91 -7.89
N ILE A 88 3.01 -9.08 -6.57
CA ILE A 88 4.21 -9.53 -5.84
C ILE A 88 4.00 -10.99 -5.43
N ALA A 89 4.71 -11.91 -6.07
CA ALA A 89 4.61 -13.34 -5.77
C ALA A 89 5.97 -13.96 -5.39
N SER A 90 7.06 -13.23 -5.58
CA SER A 90 8.42 -13.71 -5.37
C SER A 90 9.33 -12.63 -4.78
N VAL A 91 10.51 -13.06 -4.34
CA VAL A 91 11.60 -12.17 -3.90
C VAL A 91 12.06 -11.25 -5.03
N ASP A 92 12.08 -11.74 -6.27
CA ASP A 92 12.53 -10.95 -7.40
C ASP A 92 11.53 -9.83 -7.75
N ASP A 93 10.22 -10.11 -7.67
CA ASP A 93 9.20 -9.07 -7.78
C ASP A 93 9.41 -7.97 -6.72
N ALA A 94 9.64 -8.38 -5.47
CA ALA A 94 9.88 -7.45 -4.37
C ALA A 94 11.15 -6.61 -4.55
N ARG A 95 12.21 -7.18 -5.13
CA ARG A 95 13.47 -6.48 -5.44
C ARG A 95 13.33 -5.48 -6.58
N LEU A 96 12.42 -5.71 -7.53
CA LEU A 96 12.16 -4.80 -8.64
C LEU A 96 11.35 -3.56 -8.24
N LEU A 97 10.74 -3.54 -7.05
CA LEU A 97 10.02 -2.38 -6.54
C LEU A 97 10.98 -1.19 -6.28
N PRO A 98 10.52 0.07 -6.43
CA PRO A 98 11.30 1.24 -6.07
C PRO A 98 11.84 1.19 -4.64
N SER A 99 12.98 1.85 -4.39
CA SER A 99 13.52 2.00 -3.03
C SER A 99 12.57 2.73 -2.08
N ARG A 100 11.68 3.55 -2.64
CA ARG A 100 10.65 4.30 -1.92
C ARG A 100 9.50 3.45 -1.36
N VAL A 101 9.33 2.22 -1.83
CA VAL A 101 8.29 1.33 -1.28
C VAL A 101 8.73 0.88 0.10
N ASP A 102 7.95 1.20 1.13
CA ASP A 102 8.25 0.89 2.53
C ASP A 102 7.72 -0.50 2.92
N ALA A 103 6.60 -0.93 2.33
CA ALA A 103 5.96 -2.20 2.62
C ALA A 103 5.31 -2.83 1.37
N VAL A 104 5.00 -4.12 1.46
CA VAL A 104 4.25 -4.85 0.43
C VAL A 104 3.03 -5.53 1.04
N LEU A 105 1.92 -5.55 0.31
CA LEU A 105 0.74 -6.34 0.65
C LEU A 105 0.63 -7.53 -0.30
N VAL A 106 0.80 -8.74 0.24
CA VAL A 106 0.79 -9.99 -0.51
C VAL A 106 -0.33 -10.89 -0.01
N GLY A 107 -1.34 -11.13 -0.86
CA GLY A 107 -2.47 -12.01 -0.54
C GLY A 107 -2.45 -13.30 -1.36
N THR A 108 -2.81 -13.20 -2.64
CA THR A 108 -3.04 -14.37 -3.52
C THR A 108 -1.87 -15.35 -3.57
N ALA A 109 -0.62 -14.88 -3.60
CA ALA A 109 0.54 -15.77 -3.63
C ALA A 109 0.66 -16.61 -2.35
N LEU A 110 0.40 -16.01 -1.17
CA LEU A 110 0.40 -16.73 0.11
C LEU A 110 -0.80 -17.67 0.24
N MET A 111 -1.97 -17.29 -0.27
CA MET A 111 -3.18 -18.11 -0.18
C MET A 111 -3.17 -19.35 -1.09
N ARG A 112 -2.29 -19.39 -2.09
CA ARG A 112 -2.18 -20.50 -3.06
C ARG A 112 -1.14 -21.55 -2.66
N THR A 113 -0.38 -21.32 -1.59
CA THR A 113 0.62 -22.26 -1.08
C THR A 113 0.04 -23.06 0.09
N ASP A 114 0.34 -24.36 0.15
CA ASP A 114 -0.06 -25.20 1.29
C ASP A 114 0.61 -24.74 2.61
N ASP A 115 1.88 -24.31 2.54
CA ASP A 115 2.61 -23.66 3.63
C ASP A 115 3.12 -22.28 3.16
N PRO A 116 2.56 -21.16 3.67
CA PRO A 116 3.03 -19.81 3.31
C PRO A 116 4.33 -19.40 4.00
N ALA A 117 4.77 -20.11 5.05
CA ALA A 117 5.89 -19.69 5.88
C ALA A 117 7.23 -19.55 5.12
N PRO A 118 7.59 -20.44 4.16
CA PRO A 118 8.78 -20.27 3.33
C PRO A 118 8.73 -18.99 2.50
N LEU A 119 7.58 -18.68 1.89
CA LEU A 119 7.42 -17.48 1.06
C LEU A 119 7.49 -16.20 1.90
N ILE A 120 6.87 -16.19 3.09
CA ILE A 120 6.97 -15.07 4.03
C ILE A 120 8.43 -14.84 4.43
N ARG A 121 9.17 -15.91 4.80
CA ARG A 121 10.61 -15.81 5.16
C ARG A 121 11.45 -15.29 3.99
N ALA A 122 11.15 -15.75 2.77
CA ALA A 122 11.86 -15.30 1.58
C ALA A 122 11.61 -13.80 1.31
N LEU A 123 10.35 -13.36 1.31
CA LEU A 123 9.99 -11.96 1.07
C LEU A 123 10.54 -11.02 2.14
N THR A 124 10.46 -11.42 3.41
CA THR A 124 10.97 -10.62 4.55
C THR A 124 12.51 -10.55 4.61
N SER A 125 13.22 -11.42 3.89
CA SER A 125 14.68 -11.36 3.76
C SER A 125 15.18 -10.25 2.82
N VAL A 126 14.28 -9.63 2.04
CA VAL A 126 14.61 -8.53 1.14
C VAL A 126 14.99 -7.29 1.96
N ARG A 127 16.29 -6.95 1.97
CA ARG A 127 16.78 -5.72 2.57
C ARG A 127 16.47 -4.53 1.66
N ARG A 128 15.67 -3.57 2.14
CA ARG A 128 15.51 -2.27 1.48
C ARG A 128 16.46 -1.26 2.10
N THR A 129 17.06 -0.42 1.28
CA THR A 129 18.01 0.64 1.68
C THR A 129 17.33 1.98 2.02
N GLY A 130 16.00 2.02 2.13
CA GLY A 130 15.24 3.22 2.51
C GLY A 130 15.20 3.40 4.03
N ALA A 131 15.99 4.35 4.54
CA ALA A 131 15.97 4.74 5.94
C ALA A 131 14.80 5.70 6.23
N HIS A 132 13.55 5.23 6.14
CA HIS A 132 12.45 5.93 6.79
C HIS A 132 12.20 5.22 8.12
N ARG A 133 12.70 5.82 9.21
CA ARG A 133 12.35 5.40 10.56
C ARG A 133 10.84 5.54 10.69
N VAL A 134 10.11 4.44 10.56
CA VAL A 134 8.73 4.33 11.04
C VAL A 134 8.81 4.63 12.54
N THR A 135 8.53 5.87 12.89
CA THR A 135 8.34 6.25 14.29
C THR A 135 7.11 5.46 14.71
N ARG A 136 7.28 4.59 15.71
CA ARG A 136 6.24 3.75 16.31
C ARG A 136 4.93 4.53 16.31
N VAL A 137 3.97 4.17 15.46
CA VAL A 137 2.63 4.77 15.44
C VAL A 137 1.97 4.28 16.72
N THR A 138 2.22 5.00 17.81
CA THR A 138 1.54 4.76 19.07
C THR A 138 0.26 5.53 18.95
N VAL A 139 -0.78 4.82 18.54
CA VAL A 139 -2.12 5.34 18.63
C VAL A 139 -2.43 5.51 20.11
N ARG A 140 -2.59 6.76 20.57
CA ARG A 140 -2.95 7.08 21.96
C ARG A 140 -4.47 7.16 22.09
#